data_AF-A0A1H7HDF6-F1
#
_entry.id   AF-A0A1H7HDF6-F1
#
_cell.length_a   1.000
_cell.length_b   1.000
_cell.length_c   1.000
_cell.angle_alpha   90.00
_cell.angle_beta   90.00
_cell.angle_gamma   90.00
#
_symmetry.space_group_name_H-M   'P 1'
#
loop_
_entity.id
_entity.type
_entity.pdbx_description
1 polymer ?
#
loop_
_entity_poly.entity_id
_entity_poly.type
_entity_poly.pdbx_seq_one_letter_code
_entity_poly.pdbx_strand_id
1 'polypeptide(L)'
;MFHVTSSSNRASILEHGLDWRRMGTAPGIAGSPAPEQEGCFLAPDEWTADWFVDMNNTGGPVDVWVVEGVDPADLVTSGEGYDYFPGVIPADRLRLVRADVPPVDDRAF
;
A
#
# COMPACT_ATOMS: atom_id res chain seq x y z
N MET A 1 1.01 11.64 1.54
CA MET A 1 1.21 10.31 2.16
C MET A 1 1.55 9.30 1.08
N PHE A 2 1.92 8.09 1.44
CA PHE A 2 2.29 7.04 0.50
C PHE A 2 1.50 5.77 0.74
N HIS A 3 1.27 5.00 -0.32
CA HIS A 3 0.71 3.66 -0.23
C HIS A 3 1.63 2.68 -0.97
N VAL A 4 1.93 1.55 -0.32
CA VAL A 4 2.75 0.47 -0.88
C VAL A 4 1.88 -0.75 -1.07
N THR A 5 1.91 -1.34 -2.26
CA THR A 5 1.06 -2.49 -2.60
C THR A 5 1.70 -3.34 -3.69
N SER A 6 1.26 -4.59 -3.84
CA SER A 6 1.71 -5.43 -4.95
C SER A 6 1.47 -4.76 -6.29
N SER A 7 2.45 -4.83 -7.19
CA SER A 7 2.34 -4.31 -8.57
C SER A 7 1.21 -4.97 -9.35
N SER A 8 0.79 -6.17 -8.95
CA SER A 8 -0.38 -6.86 -9.53
C SER A 8 -1.71 -6.11 -9.32
N ASN A 9 -1.80 -5.25 -8.30
CA ASN A 9 -2.96 -4.42 -8.04
C ASN A 9 -3.01 -3.15 -8.93
N ARG A 10 -1.93 -2.81 -9.66
CA ARG A 10 -1.80 -1.56 -10.41
C ARG A 10 -2.99 -1.29 -11.34
N ALA A 11 -3.42 -2.29 -12.11
CA ALA A 11 -4.54 -2.12 -13.04
C ALA A 11 -5.85 -1.80 -12.30
N SER A 12 -6.13 -2.51 -11.20
CA SER A 12 -7.29 -2.27 -10.34
C SER A 12 -7.26 -0.86 -9.75
N ILE A 13 -6.08 -0.42 -9.29
CA ILE A 13 -5.89 0.90 -8.67
C ILE A 13 -6.11 2.03 -9.68
N LEU A 14 -5.61 1.87 -10.91
CA LEU A 14 -5.83 2.85 -11.98
C LEU A 14 -7.30 2.95 -12.39
N GLU A 15 -8.07 1.86 -12.31
CA GLU A 15 -9.48 1.83 -12.70
C GLU A 15 -10.43 2.26 -11.57
N HIS A 16 -10.10 1.93 -10.32
CA HIS A 16 -11.03 2.01 -9.19
C HIS A 16 -10.51 2.84 -8.01
N GLY A 17 -9.24 3.26 -8.04
CA GLY A 17 -8.56 3.84 -6.90
C GLY A 17 -8.10 2.79 -5.89
N LEU A 18 -7.66 3.24 -4.71
CA LEU A 18 -7.37 2.35 -3.58
C LEU A 18 -8.71 1.94 -2.96
N ASP A 19 -9.24 0.83 -3.43
CA ASP A 19 -10.43 0.18 -2.88
C ASP A 19 -10.04 -1.17 -2.30
N TRP A 20 -9.94 -1.25 -0.97
CA TRP A 20 -9.55 -2.47 -0.25
C TRP A 20 -10.40 -3.69 -0.60
N ARG A 21 -11.65 -3.49 -1.04
CA ARG A 21 -12.56 -4.57 -1.49
C ARG A 21 -12.16 -5.19 -2.83
N ARG A 22 -11.29 -4.51 -3.58
CA ARG A 22 -10.82 -4.87 -4.92
C ARG A 22 -9.31 -5.14 -4.98
N MET A 23 -8.63 -5.17 -3.83
CA MET A 23 -7.18 -5.37 -3.70
C MET A 23 -6.86 -6.80 -3.23
N GLY A 24 -7.38 -7.81 -3.95
CA GLY A 24 -7.22 -9.23 -3.61
C GLY A 24 -6.39 -10.04 -4.59
N THR A 25 -5.70 -9.40 -5.54
CA THR A 25 -4.92 -10.10 -6.59
C THR A 25 -3.60 -10.67 -6.06
N ALA A 26 -3.09 -10.13 -4.95
CA ALA A 26 -1.93 -10.62 -4.23
C ALA A 26 -2.11 -10.39 -2.71
N PRO A 27 -1.33 -11.09 -1.87
CA PRO A 27 -1.28 -10.78 -0.44
C PRO A 27 -0.90 -9.32 -0.17
N GLY A 28 -1.29 -8.80 1.00
CA GLY A 28 -0.85 -7.51 1.50
C GLY A 28 0.66 -7.47 1.78
N ILE A 29 1.19 -6.28 2.07
CA ILE A 29 2.64 -6.09 2.35
C ILE A 29 3.11 -6.95 3.53
N ALA A 30 2.29 -7.10 4.57
CA ALA A 30 2.56 -7.99 5.70
C ALA A 30 2.32 -9.48 5.39
N GLY A 31 1.93 -9.84 4.16
CA GLY A 31 1.71 -11.22 3.72
C GLY A 31 0.30 -11.76 3.98
N SER A 32 -0.63 -10.92 4.44
CA SER A 32 -2.02 -11.29 4.69
C SER A 32 -2.78 -11.61 3.38
N PRO A 33 -3.55 -12.71 3.32
CA PRO A 33 -4.27 -13.11 2.09
C PRO A 33 -5.55 -12.30 1.85
N ALA A 34 -5.95 -11.47 2.82
CA ALA A 34 -7.13 -10.61 2.79
C ALA A 34 -6.78 -9.27 3.46
N PRO A 35 -7.57 -8.20 3.21
CA PRO A 35 -7.39 -6.93 3.90
C PRO A 35 -7.39 -7.10 5.42
N GLU A 36 -6.35 -6.60 6.09
CA GLU A 36 -6.24 -6.64 7.56
C GLU A 36 -7.21 -5.67 8.23
N GLN A 37 -7.55 -4.60 7.52
CA GLN A 37 -8.51 -3.59 7.93
C GLN A 37 -9.47 -3.30 6.77
N GLU A 38 -10.66 -2.80 7.09
CA GLU A 38 -11.60 -2.25 6.12
C GLU A 38 -11.13 -0.86 5.62
N GLY A 39 -9.91 -0.80 5.07
CA GLY A 39 -9.30 0.44 4.67
C GLY A 39 -7.94 0.28 4.01
N CYS A 40 -7.32 1.42 3.69
CA CYS A 40 -6.05 1.48 2.98
C CYS A 40 -4.96 2.04 3.90
N PHE A 41 -3.94 1.23 4.20
CA PHE A 41 -2.78 1.68 4.97
C PHE A 41 -2.01 2.78 4.25
N LEU A 42 -1.60 3.82 5.00
CA LEU A 42 -0.90 4.97 4.47
C LEU A 42 0.37 5.22 5.30
N ALA A 43 1.50 5.25 4.61
CA ALA A 43 2.75 5.72 5.17
C ALA A 43 2.75 7.26 5.22
N PRO A 44 3.08 7.88 6.38
CA PRO A 44 3.07 9.34 6.54
C PRO A 44 4.15 10.02 5.68
N ASP A 45 5.26 9.33 5.44
CA ASP A 45 6.44 9.84 4.74
C ASP A 45 7.12 8.76 3.88
N GLU A 46 8.11 9.20 3.10
CA GLU A 46 8.87 8.32 2.19
C GLU A 46 9.71 7.29 2.96
N TRP A 47 10.21 7.64 4.15
CA TRP A 47 10.99 6.71 4.98
C TRP A 47 10.15 5.52 5.45
N THR A 48 8.92 5.79 5.91
CA THR A 48 7.99 4.74 6.30
C THR A 48 7.55 3.92 5.08
N ALA A 49 7.42 4.55 3.92
CA ALA A 49 7.12 3.84 2.68
C ALA A 49 8.28 2.90 2.26
N ASP A 50 9.53 3.34 2.41
CA ASP A 50 10.71 2.51 2.17
C ASP A 50 10.74 1.31 3.10
N TRP A 51 10.41 1.51 4.38
CA TRP A 51 10.32 0.41 5.34
C TRP A 51 9.27 -0.65 4.94
N PHE A 52 8.11 -0.24 4.40
CA PHE A 52 7.13 -1.19 3.85
C PHE A 52 7.60 -1.89 2.57
N VAL A 53 8.39 -1.21 1.73
CA VAL A 53 9.03 -1.83 0.57
C VAL A 53 10.03 -2.90 1.00
N ASP A 54 10.85 -2.62 2.00
CA ASP A 54 11.83 -3.57 2.53
C ASP A 54 11.14 -4.78 3.18
N MET A 55 10.01 -4.56 3.86
CA MET A 55 9.20 -5.63 4.46
C MET A 55 8.51 -6.55 3.44
N ASN A 56 8.36 -6.13 2.18
CA ASN A 56 7.49 -6.75 1.16
C ASN A 56 7.38 -8.29 1.23
N ASN A 57 6.26 -8.77 1.80
CA ASN A 57 5.89 -10.20 1.83
C ASN A 57 4.81 -10.56 0.78
N THR A 58 4.62 -9.75 -0.26
CA THR A 58 3.58 -10.00 -1.29
C THR A 58 3.92 -11.15 -2.24
N GLY A 59 5.17 -11.62 -2.24
CA GLY A 59 5.66 -12.65 -3.16
C GLY A 59 6.03 -12.14 -4.56
N GLY A 60 6.05 -10.82 -4.78
CA GLY A 60 6.39 -10.21 -6.06
C GLY A 60 6.79 -8.73 -5.91
N PRO A 61 6.98 -8.01 -7.02
CA PRO A 61 7.35 -6.60 -6.95
C PRO A 61 6.21 -5.73 -6.43
N VAL A 62 6.55 -4.59 -5.82
CA VAL A 62 5.60 -3.63 -5.26
C VAL A 62 5.67 -2.27 -5.95
N ASP A 63 4.55 -1.57 -5.92
CA ASP A 63 4.41 -0.19 -6.35
C ASP A 63 4.31 0.73 -5.15
N VAL A 64 4.81 1.96 -5.34
CA VAL A 64 4.69 3.04 -4.37
C VAL A 64 3.92 4.18 -5.01
N TRP A 65 2.82 4.56 -4.36
CA TRP A 65 1.91 5.60 -4.80
C TRP A 65 1.95 6.76 -3.83
N VAL A 66 2.03 7.98 -4.36
CA VAL A 66 1.68 9.18 -3.59
C VAL A 66 0.16 9.27 -3.52
N VAL A 67 -0.33 9.54 -2.32
CA VAL A 67 -1.74 9.79 -2.00
C VAL A 67 -1.89 11.25 -1.57
N GLU A 68 -2.75 11.96 -2.29
CA GLU A 68 -3.05 13.38 -2.07
C GLU A 68 -4.44 13.59 -1.46
N GLY A 69 -4.63 14.70 -0.73
CA GLY A 69 -5.95 15.10 -0.24
C GLY A 69 -6.56 14.22 0.85
N VAL A 70 -5.74 13.46 1.58
CA VAL A 70 -6.13 12.77 2.83
C VAL A 70 -5.63 13.60 4.00
N ASP A 71 -6.55 13.97 4.91
CA ASP A 71 -6.20 14.66 6.15
C ASP A 71 -5.64 13.63 7.15
N PRO A 72 -4.47 13.86 7.77
CA PRO A 72 -3.98 13.02 8.87
C PRO A 72 -5.00 12.79 10.00
N ALA A 73 -5.92 13.73 10.22
CA ALA A 73 -6.98 13.59 11.23
C ALA A 73 -8.05 12.54 10.85
N ASP A 74 -8.15 12.15 9.58
CA ASP A 74 -9.07 11.12 9.08
C ASP A 74 -8.47 9.70 9.17
N LEU A 75 -7.22 9.58 9.63
CA LEU A 75 -6.55 8.29 9.78
C LEU A 75 -6.91 7.61 11.10
N VAL A 76 -6.95 6.30 11.05
CA VAL A 76 -7.12 5.43 12.20
C VAL A 76 -5.86 4.61 12.37
N THR A 77 -5.32 4.53 13.59
CA THR A 77 -4.20 3.63 13.90
C THR A 77 -4.72 2.22 14.16
N SER A 78 -4.20 1.24 13.43
CA SER A 78 -4.55 -0.17 13.60
C SER A 78 -3.99 -0.75 14.91
N GLY A 79 -4.42 -1.97 15.28
CA GLY A 79 -3.90 -2.64 16.48
C GLY A 79 -2.39 -2.94 16.43
N GLU A 80 -1.84 -2.97 15.22
CA GLU A 80 -0.43 -3.19 14.90
C GLU A 80 0.39 -1.89 14.91
N GLY A 81 -0.26 -0.72 15.09
CA GLY A 81 0.40 0.58 15.18
C GLY A 81 0.61 1.29 13.84
N TYR A 82 -0.07 0.87 12.77
CA TYR A 82 0.03 1.51 11.45
C TYR A 82 -1.25 2.29 11.12
N ASP A 83 -1.08 3.45 10.51
CA ASP A 83 -2.21 4.30 10.14
C ASP A 83 -2.86 3.84 8.84
N TYR A 84 -4.18 3.82 8.81
CA TYR A 84 -4.97 3.52 7.63
C TYR A 84 -6.13 4.51 7.48
N PHE A 85 -6.53 4.72 6.23
CA PHE A 85 -7.74 5.46 5.91
C PHE A 85 -8.92 4.46 5.85
N PRO A 86 -9.97 4.61 6.69
CA PRO A 86 -11.11 3.70 6.76
C PRO A 86 -12.11 3.95 5.61
N GLY A 87 -11.64 3.84 4.36
CA GLY A 87 -12.42 4.16 3.18
C GLY A 87 -11.70 3.85 1.87
N VAL A 88 -12.25 4.38 0.78
CA VAL A 88 -11.71 4.26 -0.56
C VAL A 88 -11.08 5.58 -0.98
N ILE A 89 -9.90 5.52 -1.61
CA ILE A 89 -9.23 6.71 -2.14
C ILE A 89 -9.35 6.70 -3.67
N PRO A 90 -9.99 7.71 -4.29
CA PRO A 90 -10.21 7.75 -5.73
C PRO A 90 -8.90 7.85 -6.51
N ALA A 91 -8.89 7.31 -7.74
CA ALA A 91 -7.70 7.22 -8.58
C ALA A 91 -7.08 8.59 -8.95
N ASP A 92 -7.90 9.65 -9.00
CA ASP A 92 -7.45 11.02 -9.28
C ASP A 92 -6.59 11.64 -8.17
N ARG A 93 -6.57 11.01 -6.98
CA ARG A 93 -5.70 11.38 -5.84
C ARG A 93 -4.43 10.52 -5.76
N LEU A 94 -4.21 9.64 -6.74
CA LEU A 94 -3.12 8.68 -6.75
C LEU A 94 -2.13 9.02 -7.85
N ARG A 95 -0.84 9.02 -7.49
CA ARG A 95 0.25 9.15 -8.46
C ARG A 95 1.31 8.09 -8.21
N LEU A 96 1.51 7.22 -9.19
CA LEU A 96 2.59 6.23 -9.14
C LEU A 96 3.94 6.95 -9.14
N VAL A 97 4.76 6.69 -8.12
CA VAL A 97 6.10 7.30 -7.99
C VAL A 97 7.22 6.28 -8.14
N ARG A 98 6.99 5.03 -7.75
CA ARG A 98 7.92 3.92 -8.01
C ARG A 98 7.12 2.71 -8.46
N ALA A 99 7.58 2.08 -9.53
CA ALA A 99 6.90 0.95 -10.16
C ALA A 99 7.78 -0.29 -10.12
N ASP A 100 7.16 -1.45 -9.94
CA ASP A 100 7.79 -2.76 -10.07
C ASP A 100 9.07 -2.90 -9.21
N VAL A 101 9.05 -2.35 -7.98
CA VAL A 101 10.19 -2.42 -7.07
C VAL A 101 10.36 -3.86 -6.61
N PRO A 102 11.51 -4.52 -6.90
CA PRO A 102 11.71 -5.91 -6.54
C PRO A 102 11.79 -6.10 -5.02
N PRO A 103 11.41 -7.27 -4.48
CA PRO A 103 11.68 -7.60 -3.09
C PRO A 103 13.18 -7.49 -2.77
N VAL A 104 13.50 -7.06 -1.56
CA VAL A 104 14.88 -7.11 -1.06
C VAL A 104 15.25 -8.58 -0.84
N ASP A 105 16.29 -9.05 -1.53
CA ASP A 105 16.75 -10.44 -1.39
C ASP A 105 17.71 -10.53 -0.19
N ASP A 106 17.17 -10.80 1.00
CA ASP A 106 17.96 -11.03 2.22
C ASP A 106 18.76 -12.35 2.19
N ARG A 107 18.73 -13.12 1.09
CA ARG A 107 19.47 -14.39 0.95
C ARG A 107 20.89 -14.25 0.38
N ALA A 108 21.43 -13.05 0.33
CA ALA A 108 22.82 -12.82 -0.08
C ALA A 108 23.82 -12.84 1.09
N PHE A 109 23.85 -13.91 1.90
CA PHE A 109 24.98 -14.25 2.79
C PHE A 109 25.15 -15.76 2.93
#